data_AF-A0A392M3E9-F1
#
_entry.id   AF-A0A392M3E9-F1
#
_cell.length_a   1.000
_cell.length_b   1.000
_cell.length_c   1.000
_cell.angle_alpha   90.00
_cell.angle_beta   90.00
_cell.angle_gamma   90.00
#
_symmetry.space_group_name_H-M   'P 1'
#
loop_
_entity.id
_entity.type
_entity.pdbx_description
1 polymer ?
#
loop_
_entity_poly.entity_id
_entity_poly.type
_entity_poly.pdbx_seq_one_letter_code
_entity_poly.pdbx_strand_id
1 'polypeptide(L)'
;AVTLDSDCNCPISVNISSPSKKELAAFLKKISSREPSLHVVDVDVPLNILCKNDEKLEQVALGREFHISLGRTVPLRVHQIDSVVSMLKQKLQTQNQSYWIDFHKWEVFVNDDRTRTFLSLEVVHGGLVEIRKQIEAVNAIYKLHNLPEFYEVSVCKP
;
A
#
# COMPACT_ATOMS: atom_id res chain seq x y z
N ALA A 1 -0.77 -1.94 5.66
CA ALA A 1 -0.61 -2.97 4.63
C ALA A 1 0.03 -2.33 3.40
N VAL A 2 1.01 -2.99 2.78
CA VAL A 2 1.51 -2.57 1.46
C VAL A 2 0.49 -3.02 0.42
N THR A 3 -0.12 -2.07 -0.26
CA THR A 3 -1.09 -2.32 -1.33
C THR A 3 -0.51 -1.83 -2.65
N LEU A 4 -1.08 -2.35 -3.73
CA LEU A 4 -0.93 -1.80 -5.06
C LEU A 4 -2.34 -1.32 -5.39
N ASP A 5 -2.71 -0.07 -5.10
CA ASP A 5 -3.93 0.56 -5.58
C ASP A 5 -3.66 2.04 -5.95
N SER A 6 -4.25 2.50 -7.05
CA SER A 6 -4.06 3.83 -7.65
C SER A 6 -5.26 4.76 -7.45
N ASP A 7 -6.29 4.33 -6.72
CA ASP A 7 -7.40 5.20 -6.32
C ASP A 7 -6.97 6.19 -5.23
N CYS A 8 -7.52 7.42 -5.24
CA CYS A 8 -7.16 8.61 -4.44
C CYS A 8 -6.96 8.35 -2.93
N ASN A 9 -5.81 7.77 -2.65
CA ASN A 9 -5.25 7.46 -1.36
C ASN A 9 -3.93 8.22 -1.30
N CYS A 10 -3.49 8.63 -0.11
CA CYS A 10 -2.21 9.31 0.05
C CYS A 10 -1.13 8.24 0.26
N PRO A 11 -0.41 7.77 -0.78
CA PRO A 11 0.44 6.60 -0.67
C PRO A 11 1.85 7.04 -0.30
N ILE A 12 2.54 6.24 0.51
CA ILE A 12 4.00 6.35 0.67
C ILE A 12 4.66 5.26 -0.13
N SER A 13 5.53 5.65 -1.04
CA SER A 13 6.39 4.76 -1.82
C SER A 13 7.33 3.97 -0.92
N VAL A 14 7.38 2.65 -1.12
CA VAL A 14 8.30 1.75 -0.43
C VAL A 14 9.37 1.29 -1.41
N ASN A 15 10.63 1.59 -1.09
CA ASN A 15 11.77 1.05 -1.82
C ASN A 15 12.17 -0.31 -1.23
N ILE A 16 12.01 -1.36 -2.03
CA ILE A 16 12.38 -2.72 -1.64
C ILE A 16 13.75 -3.08 -2.20
N SER A 17 14.66 -3.51 -1.33
CA SER A 17 16.02 -3.94 -1.69
C SER A 17 16.01 -5.14 -2.66
N SER A 18 17.04 -5.28 -3.49
CA SER A 18 17.10 -6.39 -4.47
C SER A 18 17.11 -7.79 -3.84
N PRO A 19 17.75 -8.04 -2.67
CA PRO A 19 17.62 -9.34 -1.99
C PRO A 19 16.17 -9.63 -1.58
N SER A 20 15.48 -8.66 -0.99
CA SER A 20 14.07 -8.80 -0.60
C SER A 20 13.16 -9.05 -1.81
N LYS A 21 13.44 -8.44 -2.98
CA LYS A 21 12.70 -8.73 -4.22
C LYS A 21 12.80 -10.20 -4.64
N LYS A 22 13.97 -10.84 -4.48
CA LYS A 22 14.14 -12.27 -4.80
C LYS A 22 13.33 -13.17 -3.85
N GLU A 23 13.27 -12.82 -2.57
CA GLU A 23 12.45 -13.54 -1.58
C GLU A 23 10.95 -13.41 -1.91
N LEU A 24 10.50 -12.20 -2.27
CA LEU A 24 9.14 -11.96 -2.75
C LEU A 24 8.83 -12.77 -4.02
N ALA A 25 9.75 -12.80 -5.00
CA ALA A 25 9.58 -13.60 -6.21
C ALA A 25 9.36 -15.09 -5.90
N ALA A 26 10.18 -15.64 -4.99
CA ALA A 26 10.07 -17.03 -4.58
C ALA A 26 8.74 -17.32 -3.88
N PHE A 27 8.25 -16.38 -3.07
CA PHE A 27 6.96 -16.49 -2.40
C PHE A 27 5.78 -16.39 -3.37
N LEU A 28 5.81 -15.41 -4.30
CA LEU A 28 4.79 -15.25 -5.33
C LEU A 28 4.64 -16.51 -6.18
N LYS A 29 5.75 -17.17 -6.55
CA LYS A 29 5.72 -18.47 -7.25
C LYS A 29 5.01 -19.56 -6.44
N LYS A 30 5.21 -19.61 -5.12
CA LYS A 30 4.56 -20.59 -4.23
C LYS A 30 3.07 -20.33 -4.07
N ILE A 31 2.62 -19.08 -4.03
CA ILE A 31 1.19 -18.79 -3.95
C ILE A 31 0.54 -19.01 -5.30
N SER A 32 1.20 -18.60 -6.38
CA SER A 32 0.65 -18.74 -7.72
C SER A 32 0.30 -20.18 -8.08
N SER A 33 0.98 -21.18 -7.49
CA SER A 33 0.63 -22.59 -7.68
C SER A 33 -0.59 -23.03 -6.86
N ARG A 34 -0.88 -22.33 -5.76
CA ARG A 34 -2.03 -22.59 -4.87
C ARG A 34 -3.27 -21.80 -5.29
N GLU A 35 -3.09 -20.57 -5.74
CA GLU A 35 -4.15 -19.67 -6.16
C GLU A 35 -3.84 -19.12 -7.58
N PRO A 36 -4.22 -19.86 -8.64
CA PRO A 36 -3.99 -19.44 -10.01
C PRO A 36 -4.81 -18.21 -10.42
N SER A 37 -5.85 -17.85 -9.66
CA SER A 37 -6.71 -16.69 -9.96
C SER A 37 -6.13 -15.35 -9.49
N LEU A 38 -4.95 -15.34 -8.86
CA LEU A 38 -4.27 -14.09 -8.51
C LEU A 38 -3.80 -13.35 -9.75
N HIS A 39 -4.08 -12.05 -9.79
CA HIS A 39 -3.62 -11.14 -10.84
C HIS A 39 -2.69 -10.08 -10.24
N VAL A 40 -1.75 -9.60 -11.05
CA VAL A 40 -0.94 -8.44 -10.68
C VAL A 40 -1.79 -7.18 -10.80
N VAL A 41 -1.78 -6.38 -9.73
CA VAL A 41 -2.61 -5.16 -9.65
C VAL A 41 -2.18 -4.13 -10.69
N ASP A 42 -3.16 -3.37 -11.20
CA ASP A 42 -3.16 -2.47 -12.37
C ASP A 42 -2.80 -3.13 -13.72
N VAL A 43 -2.11 -4.28 -13.67
CA VAL A 43 -1.77 -5.23 -14.76
C VAL A 43 -2.97 -5.86 -15.47
N ASP A 44 -3.86 -6.34 -14.60
CA ASP A 44 -4.82 -7.42 -14.87
C ASP A 44 -4.20 -8.64 -15.58
N VAL A 45 -2.94 -8.96 -15.23
CA VAL A 45 -2.23 -10.14 -15.76
C VAL A 45 -2.17 -11.22 -14.69
N PRO A 46 -2.58 -12.47 -15.01
CA PRO A 46 -2.48 -13.60 -14.09
C PRO A 46 -1.05 -13.85 -13.61
N LEU A 47 -0.88 -13.96 -12.29
CA LEU A 47 0.41 -14.18 -11.64
C LEU A 47 1.06 -15.49 -12.09
N ASN A 48 0.27 -16.53 -12.35
CA ASN A 48 0.73 -17.83 -12.82
C ASN A 48 1.34 -17.81 -14.22
N ILE A 49 0.98 -16.84 -15.06
CA ILE A 49 1.61 -16.64 -16.36
C ILE A 49 2.98 -15.98 -16.16
N LEU A 50 3.06 -14.98 -15.28
CA LEU A 50 4.30 -14.28 -14.98
C LEU A 50 5.33 -15.18 -14.30
N CYS A 51 4.89 -16.05 -13.38
CA CYS A 51 5.79 -16.97 -12.68
C CYS A 51 6.52 -17.98 -13.58
N LYS A 52 6.15 -18.11 -14.86
CA LYS A 52 6.85 -18.96 -15.84
C LYS A 52 8.12 -18.30 -16.41
N ASN A 53 8.27 -16.98 -16.24
CA ASN A 53 9.42 -16.23 -16.74
C ASN A 53 9.88 -15.25 -15.66
N ASP A 54 11.05 -15.53 -15.08
CA ASP A 54 11.60 -14.77 -13.96
C ASP A 54 11.84 -13.29 -14.31
N GLU A 55 12.29 -13.00 -15.53
CA GLU A 55 12.49 -11.61 -15.99
C GLU A 55 11.16 -10.87 -16.08
N LYS A 56 10.11 -11.52 -16.58
CA LYS A 56 8.77 -10.92 -16.64
C LYS A 56 8.15 -10.75 -15.26
N LEU A 57 8.34 -11.70 -14.36
CA LEU A 57 7.88 -11.59 -12.97
C LEU A 57 8.57 -10.41 -12.29
N GLU A 58 9.89 -10.27 -12.45
CA GLU A 58 10.63 -9.16 -11.89
C GLU A 58 10.21 -7.83 -12.50
N GLN A 59 10.08 -7.70 -13.82
CA GLN A 59 9.70 -6.44 -14.46
C GLN A 59 8.25 -6.04 -14.18
N VAL A 60 7.31 -6.98 -14.28
CA VAL A 60 5.87 -6.68 -14.25
C VAL A 60 5.32 -6.67 -12.83
N ALA A 61 5.76 -7.55 -11.94
CA ALA A 61 5.24 -7.63 -10.57
C ALA A 61 6.13 -6.90 -9.56
N LEU A 62 7.46 -7.01 -9.67
CA LEU A 62 8.43 -6.45 -8.69
C LEU A 62 9.11 -5.16 -9.15
N GLY A 63 8.93 -4.78 -10.41
CA GLY A 63 9.36 -3.52 -11.00
C GLY A 63 8.37 -2.39 -10.72
N ARG A 64 7.21 -2.73 -10.15
CA ARG A 64 6.20 -1.78 -9.71
C ARG A 64 6.59 -1.12 -8.40
N GLU A 65 6.04 0.07 -8.21
CA GLU A 65 6.13 0.79 -6.96
C GLU A 65 5.16 0.20 -5.94
N PHE A 66 5.72 -0.30 -4.85
CA PHE A 66 4.97 -0.72 -3.68
C PHE A 66 4.63 0.51 -2.85
N HIS A 67 3.44 0.57 -2.25
CA HIS A 67 3.10 1.68 -1.38
C HIS A 67 2.36 1.27 -0.12
N ILE A 68 2.44 2.13 0.89
CA ILE A 68 1.64 2.05 2.10
C ILE A 68 0.54 3.10 2.02
N SER A 69 -0.69 2.63 2.15
CA SER A 69 -1.90 3.46 2.25
C SER A 69 -1.93 4.23 3.56
N LEU A 70 -2.01 5.56 3.51
CA LEU A 70 -2.20 6.42 4.69
C LEU A 70 -3.66 6.89 4.88
N GLY A 71 -4.50 6.73 3.85
CA GLY A 71 -5.88 7.18 3.80
C GLY A 71 -6.82 6.08 3.29
N ARG A 72 -8.12 6.28 3.48
CA ARG A 72 -9.13 5.57 2.70
C ARG A 72 -9.29 6.25 1.35
N THR A 73 -9.75 5.52 0.35
CA THR A 73 -10.23 6.13 -0.88
C THR A 73 -11.50 6.92 -0.56
N VAL A 74 -11.47 8.24 -0.73
CA VAL A 74 -12.59 9.13 -0.41
C VAL A 74 -13.01 9.93 -1.63
N PRO A 75 -14.33 10.09 -1.89
CA PRO A 75 -14.79 10.95 -2.95
C PRO A 75 -14.52 12.41 -2.60
N LEU A 76 -13.69 13.08 -3.40
CA LEU A 76 -13.43 14.52 -3.28
C LEU A 76 -14.27 15.30 -4.27
N ARG A 77 -14.87 16.40 -3.81
CA ARG A 77 -15.49 17.39 -4.71
C ARG A 77 -14.40 18.23 -5.35
N VAL A 78 -14.59 18.66 -6.60
CA VAL A 78 -13.58 19.43 -7.38
C VAL A 78 -13.02 20.62 -6.59
N HIS A 79 -13.87 21.39 -5.91
CA HIS A 79 -13.45 22.54 -5.12
C HIS A 79 -12.63 22.18 -3.87
N GLN A 80 -12.66 20.93 -3.40
CA GLN A 80 -11.88 20.46 -2.26
C GLN A 80 -10.49 19.95 -2.69
N ILE A 81 -10.32 19.54 -3.95
CA ILE A 81 -9.10 18.86 -4.43
C ILE A 81 -7.86 19.71 -4.16
N ASP A 82 -7.82 20.95 -4.65
CA ASP A 82 -6.63 21.80 -4.54
C ASP A 82 -6.27 22.08 -3.08
N SER A 83 -7.27 22.33 -2.22
CA SER A 83 -7.06 22.56 -0.80
C SER A 83 -6.51 21.31 -0.10
N VAL A 84 -7.14 20.15 -0.30
CA VAL A 84 -6.72 18.88 0.31
C VAL A 84 -5.29 18.55 -0.14
N VAL A 85 -5.00 18.64 -1.44
CA VAL A 85 -3.68 18.34 -2.00
C VAL A 85 -2.62 19.29 -1.48
N SER A 86 -2.91 20.60 -1.40
CA SER A 86 -1.98 21.60 -0.87
C SER A 86 -1.65 21.32 0.60
N MET A 87 -2.66 21.06 1.43
CA MET A 87 -2.47 20.79 2.86
C MET A 87 -1.72 19.48 3.09
N LEU A 88 -2.01 18.43 2.33
CA LEU A 88 -1.29 17.16 2.40
C LEU A 88 0.18 17.35 2.05
N LYS A 89 0.47 18.03 0.94
CA LYS A 89 1.85 18.33 0.52
C LYS A 89 2.58 19.10 1.61
N GLN A 90 2.00 20.17 2.14
CA GLN A 90 2.63 20.97 3.18
C GLN A 90 2.90 20.15 4.44
N LYS A 91 1.91 19.37 4.91
CA LYS A 91 2.02 18.63 6.16
C LYS A 91 3.02 17.47 6.06
N LEU A 92 2.98 16.70 4.97
CA LEU A 92 3.85 15.54 4.78
C LEU A 92 5.28 15.94 4.40
N GLN A 93 5.49 17.06 3.71
CA GLN A 93 6.84 17.58 3.43
C GLN A 93 7.64 17.86 4.71
N THR A 94 6.98 18.26 5.79
CA THR A 94 7.65 18.47 7.10
C THR A 94 8.09 17.16 7.76
N GLN A 95 7.64 16.01 7.24
CA GLN A 95 7.94 14.67 7.73
C GLN A 95 8.86 13.88 6.77
N ASN A 96 9.57 14.58 5.87
CA ASN A 96 10.39 14.04 4.76
C ASN A 96 11.66 13.23 5.15
N GLN A 97 11.72 12.63 6.33
CA GLN A 97 12.83 11.75 6.68
C GLN A 97 12.53 10.31 6.23
N SER A 98 13.42 9.73 5.43
CA SER A 98 13.38 8.31 5.11
C SER A 98 13.57 7.48 6.37
N TYR A 99 12.76 6.43 6.53
CA TYR A 99 12.84 5.51 7.66
C TYR A 99 12.76 4.05 7.18
N TRP A 100 13.28 3.15 7.99
CA TRP A 100 13.23 1.71 7.74
C TRP A 100 11.89 1.13 8.20
N ILE A 101 11.36 0.20 7.41
CA ILE A 101 10.09 -0.46 7.66
C ILE A 101 10.33 -1.97 7.76
N ASP A 102 9.82 -2.59 8.82
CA ASP A 102 9.88 -4.03 8.99
C ASP A 102 8.55 -4.68 8.62
N PHE A 103 8.64 -5.76 7.84
CA PHE A 103 7.51 -6.59 7.44
C PHE A 103 7.59 -7.95 8.11
N HIS A 104 6.43 -8.55 8.43
CA HIS A 104 6.39 -9.84 9.11
C HIS A 104 5.61 -10.90 8.33
N LYS A 105 4.29 -10.77 8.28
CA LYS A 105 3.41 -11.77 7.68
C LYS A 105 2.64 -11.23 6.50
N TRP A 106 2.22 -12.18 5.67
CA TRP A 106 1.27 -11.94 4.61
C TRP A 106 -0.14 -11.89 5.18
N GLU A 107 -0.91 -10.92 4.70
CA GLU A 107 -2.30 -10.72 5.08
C GLU A 107 -3.14 -10.48 3.85
N VAL A 108 -4.38 -10.94 3.92
CA VAL A 108 -5.36 -10.76 2.86
C VAL A 108 -6.30 -9.64 3.29
N PHE A 109 -6.37 -8.61 2.46
CA PHE A 109 -7.29 -7.48 2.64
C PHE A 109 -8.36 -7.51 1.57
N VAL A 110 -9.53 -6.98 1.90
CA VAL A 110 -10.63 -6.79 0.97
C VAL A 110 -10.92 -5.29 0.94
N ASN A 111 -11.13 -4.71 -0.25
CA ASN A 111 -11.48 -3.30 -0.35
C ASN A 111 -12.88 -3.00 0.22
N ASP A 112 -13.17 -1.73 0.42
CA ASP A 112 -14.41 -1.24 1.05
C ASP A 112 -15.69 -1.74 0.37
N ASP A 113 -15.71 -1.81 -0.97
CA ASP A 113 -16.87 -2.28 -1.74
C ASP A 113 -16.92 -3.82 -1.91
N ARG A 114 -15.93 -4.54 -1.37
CA ARG A 114 -15.78 -6.00 -1.42
C ARG A 114 -15.74 -6.60 -2.82
N THR A 115 -15.29 -5.82 -3.80
CA THR A 115 -15.12 -6.30 -5.19
C THR A 115 -13.74 -6.88 -5.44
N ARG A 116 -12.75 -6.59 -4.61
CA ARG A 116 -11.35 -6.99 -4.79
C ARG A 116 -10.72 -7.46 -3.49
N THR A 117 -9.86 -8.46 -3.64
CA THR A 117 -9.04 -9.02 -2.57
C THR A 117 -7.58 -8.80 -2.89
N PHE A 118 -6.82 -8.31 -1.92
CA PHE A 118 -5.41 -7.95 -2.03
C PHE A 118 -4.59 -8.83 -1.11
N LEU A 119 -3.46 -9.29 -1.62
CA LEU A 119 -2.42 -9.89 -0.81
C LEU A 119 -1.39 -8.81 -0.44
N SER A 120 -1.16 -8.62 0.84
CA SER A 120 -0.31 -7.54 1.37
C SER A 120 0.64 -8.03 2.44
N LEU A 121 1.66 -7.22 2.73
CA LEU A 121 2.55 -7.42 3.87
C LEU A 121 2.15 -6.50 5.04
N GLU A 122 2.09 -7.10 6.23
CA GLU A 122 1.90 -6.39 7.49
C GLU A 122 3.18 -5.65 7.89
N VAL A 123 3.04 -4.39 8.29
CA VAL A 123 4.12 -3.59 8.90
C VAL A 123 4.09 -3.80 10.42
N VAL A 124 5.23 -4.12 11.03
CA VAL A 124 5.27 -4.55 12.45
C VAL A 124 5.98 -3.62 13.43
N HIS A 125 7.30 -3.48 13.35
CA HIS A 125 8.08 -2.78 14.38
C HIS A 125 8.71 -1.52 13.79
N GLY A 126 9.66 -1.67 12.85
CA GLY A 126 10.23 -0.55 12.11
C GLY A 126 9.17 0.23 11.34
N GLY A 127 9.17 1.56 11.49
CA GLY A 127 8.38 2.50 10.69
C GLY A 127 6.94 2.71 11.17
N LEU A 128 6.41 1.93 12.12
CA LEU A 128 5.02 2.09 12.58
C LEU A 128 4.77 3.47 13.21
N VAL A 129 5.73 4.00 13.97
CA VAL A 129 5.58 5.29 14.64
C VAL A 129 5.52 6.41 13.60
N GLU A 130 6.37 6.36 12.59
CA GLU A 130 6.43 7.32 11.50
C GLU A 130 5.17 7.26 10.63
N ILE A 131 4.73 6.04 10.26
CA ILE A 131 3.50 5.81 9.51
C ILE A 131 2.28 6.32 10.29
N ARG A 132 2.20 6.06 11.61
CA ARG A 132 1.10 6.57 12.45
C ARG A 132 1.05 8.09 12.47
N LYS A 133 2.20 8.76 12.62
CA LYS A 133 2.28 10.23 12.56
C LYS A 133 1.80 10.78 11.21
N GLN A 134 2.10 10.07 10.13
CA GLN A 134 1.65 10.43 8.78
C GLN A 134 0.14 10.20 8.62
N ILE A 135 -0.40 9.09 9.12
CA ILE A 135 -1.85 8.82 9.16
C ILE A 135 -2.58 9.90 9.98
N GLU A 136 -2.08 10.25 11.16
CA GLU A 136 -2.67 11.31 11.99
C GLU A 136 -2.67 12.67 11.28
N ALA A 137 -1.60 12.98 10.55
CA ALA A 137 -1.52 14.18 9.71
C ALA A 137 -2.57 14.17 8.58
N VAL A 138 -2.75 13.04 7.89
CA VAL A 138 -3.79 12.87 6.86
C VAL A 138 -5.19 12.99 7.47
N ASN A 139 -5.45 12.30 8.59
CA ASN A 139 -6.73 12.33 9.30
C ASN A 139 -7.11 13.75 9.75
N ALA A 140 -6.14 14.55 10.22
CA ALA A 140 -6.38 15.94 10.58
C ALA A 140 -6.88 16.77 9.38
N ILE A 141 -6.34 16.55 8.20
CA ILE A 141 -6.77 17.22 6.97
C ILE A 141 -8.15 16.70 6.53
N TYR A 142 -8.37 15.39 6.58
CA TYR A 142 -9.67 14.79 6.25
C TYR A 142 -10.80 15.34 7.13
N LYS A 143 -10.56 15.50 8.44
CA LYS A 143 -11.49 16.15 9.37
C LYS A 143 -11.87 17.56 8.94
N LEU A 144 -10.89 18.38 8.54
CA LEU A 144 -11.14 19.75 8.10
C LEU A 144 -12.01 19.82 6.83
N HIS A 145 -12.00 18.77 6.03
CA HIS A 145 -12.80 18.66 4.80
C HIS A 145 -14.08 17.82 4.96
N ASN A 146 -14.42 17.40 6.18
CA ASN A 146 -15.53 16.48 6.48
C ASN A 146 -15.44 15.16 5.69
N LEU A 147 -14.24 14.62 5.55
CA LEU A 147 -13.95 13.34 4.91
C LEU A 147 -13.77 12.24 5.97
N PRO A 148 -14.09 10.98 5.65
CA PRO A 148 -13.90 9.87 6.60
C PRO A 148 -12.40 9.62 6.84
N GLU A 149 -12.04 9.36 8.10
CA GLU A 149 -10.67 9.08 8.53
C GLU A 149 -10.16 7.71 8.03
N PHE A 150 -8.85 7.51 8.15
CA PHE A 150 -8.22 6.20 8.00
C PHE A 150 -8.86 5.15 8.93
N TYR A 151 -8.79 3.87 8.54
CA TYR A 151 -9.30 2.76 9.35
C TYR A 151 -8.74 2.83 10.78
N GLU A 152 -9.53 2.39 11.76
CA GLU A 152 -9.02 2.20 13.11
C GLU A 152 -7.77 1.33 13.03
N VAL A 153 -6.62 1.89 13.42
CA VAL A 153 -5.40 1.12 13.55
C VAL A 153 -5.59 0.27 14.80
N SER A 154 -6.27 -0.87 14.65
CA SER A 154 -6.30 -1.91 15.67
C SER A 154 -4.87 -2.37 15.88
N VAL A 155 -4.22 -1.74 16.85
CA VAL A 155 -2.97 -2.21 17.43
C VAL A 155 -3.29 -3.64 17.88
N CYS A 156 -2.56 -4.63 17.37
CA CYS A 156 -2.59 -5.97 17.93
C CYS A 156 -2.45 -5.83 19.45
N LYS A 157 -3.52 -6.13 20.19
CA LYS A 157 -3.45 -6.24 21.64
C LYS A 157 -2.45 -7.36 21.96
N PRO A 158 -1.62 -7.18 23.00
CA PRO A 158 -0.59 -8.14 23.38
C PRO A 158 -1.14 -9.53 23.65
#